data_AF-A0AAV6CJU1-F1
#
_entry.id   AF-A0AAV6CJU1-F1
#
_cell.length_a   1.000
_cell.length_b   1.000
_cell.length_c   1.000
_cell.angle_alpha   90.00
_cell.angle_beta   90.00
_cell.angle_gamma   90.00
#
_symmetry.space_group_name_H-M   'P 1'
#
loop_
_entity.id
_entity.type
_entity.pdbx_description
1 polymer ?
#
loop_
_entity_poly.entity_id
_entity_poly.type
_entity_poly.pdbx_seq_one_letter_code
_entity_poly.pdbx_strand_id
1 'polypeptide(L)'
;MKLKPRPEQQTPVEIVNDLLFSIRNQFYIDAPTKKWAQDSAFIRRNVVLWPAAWLNNRGVTLPPARYKEIILGVLNEVKVHGKTAVVKYWPGYLKHCLQEHFKHQGERYYEEAKALRASIETALQMAGSATAKVDPITVMAEARRDLLKAAARPSSRGKKNSQPELF
;
A
#
# COMPACT_ATOMS: atom_id res chain seq x y z
N MET A 1 39.14 1.93 1.76
CA MET A 1 37.83 2.19 1.12
C MET A 1 36.77 1.39 1.88
N LYS A 2 35.86 2.04 2.62
CA LYS A 2 34.78 1.32 3.32
C LYS A 2 33.68 1.00 2.30
N LEU A 3 33.41 -0.28 2.08
CA LEU A 3 32.26 -0.73 1.28
C LEU A 3 30.99 -0.13 1.88
N LYS A 4 30.27 0.66 1.08
CA LYS A 4 28.95 1.17 1.45
C LYS A 4 28.07 -0.05 1.75
N PRO A 5 27.46 -0.18 2.95
CA PRO A 5 26.62 -1.34 3.24
C PRO A 5 25.55 -1.42 2.16
N ARG A 6 25.37 -2.63 1.60
CA ARG A 6 24.31 -2.92 0.63
C ARG A 6 22.99 -2.41 1.24
N PRO A 7 22.23 -1.55 0.54
CA PRO A 7 20.98 -1.05 1.08
C PRO A 7 20.11 -2.24 1.48
N GLU A 8 19.74 -2.32 2.76
CA GLU A 8 18.84 -3.35 3.23
C GLU A 8 17.53 -3.22 2.49
N GLN A 9 17.06 -4.34 1.95
CA GLN A 9 15.78 -4.41 1.26
C GLN A 9 14.70 -4.24 2.33
N GLN A 10 14.05 -3.07 2.35
CA GLN A 10 13.02 -2.75 3.33
C GLN A 10 11.92 -3.80 3.33
N THR A 11 11.50 -4.21 4.52
CA THR A 11 10.44 -5.19 4.66
C THR A 11 9.10 -4.60 4.22
N PRO A 12 8.14 -5.42 3.73
CA PRO A 12 6.79 -4.96 3.42
C PRO A 12 6.13 -4.18 4.56
N VAL A 13 6.38 -4.59 5.81
CA VAL A 13 5.81 -3.97 7.02
C VAL A 13 6.39 -2.58 7.25
N GLU A 14 7.70 -2.40 7.11
CA GLU A 14 8.35 -1.08 7.18
C GLU A 14 7.79 -0.14 6.11
N ILE A 15 7.63 -0.62 4.88
CA ILE A 15 7.10 0.20 3.79
C ILE A 15 5.71 0.71 4.11
N VAL A 16 4.84 -0.18 4.56
CA VAL A 16 3.47 0.17 4.93
C VAL A 16 3.43 1.13 6.11
N ASN A 17 4.24 0.89 7.14
CA ASN A 17 4.26 1.72 8.34
C ASN A 17 4.77 3.13 8.05
N ASP A 18 5.83 3.28 7.25
CA ASP A 18 6.38 4.59 6.87
C ASP A 18 5.37 5.43 6.08
N LEU A 19 4.64 4.80 5.17
CA LEU A 19 3.59 5.48 4.40
C LEU A 19 2.42 5.87 5.30
N LEU A 20 1.98 5.01 6.21
CA LEU A 20 0.94 5.33 7.18
C LEU A 20 1.36 6.45 8.14
N PHE A 21 2.60 6.45 8.61
CA PHE A 21 3.15 7.50 9.44
C PHE A 21 3.17 8.85 8.69
N SER A 22 3.60 8.83 7.43
CA SER A 22 3.61 10.01 6.58
C SER A 22 2.19 10.57 6.37
N ILE A 23 1.21 9.71 6.08
CA ILE A 23 -0.20 10.13 5.95
C ILE A 23 -0.74 10.72 7.26
N ARG A 24 -0.41 10.10 8.40
CA ARG A 24 -0.81 10.60 9.71
C ARG A 24 -0.28 12.01 9.95
N ASN A 25 1.02 12.22 9.74
CA ASN A 25 1.66 13.50 10.02
C ASN A 25 1.23 14.61 9.07
N GLN A 26 0.88 14.27 7.82
CA GLN A 26 0.48 15.27 6.84
C GLN A 26 -0.99 15.68 6.96
N PHE A 27 -1.89 14.77 7.31
CA PHE A 27 -3.34 15.01 7.19
C PHE A 27 -4.14 14.76 8.47
N TYR A 28 -3.54 14.15 9.48
CA TYR A 28 -4.18 13.79 10.75
C TYR A 28 -3.44 14.37 11.97
N ILE A 29 -2.66 15.44 11.78
CA ILE A 29 -1.85 16.03 12.86
C ILE A 29 -2.70 16.45 14.07
N ASP A 30 -3.85 17.08 13.81
CA ASP A 30 -4.79 17.53 14.85
C ASP A 30 -5.94 16.54 15.09
N ALA A 31 -5.92 15.37 14.42
CA ALA A 31 -7.01 14.42 14.52
C ALA A 31 -6.89 13.58 15.82
N PRO A 32 -8.00 13.33 16.53
CA PRO A 32 -7.99 12.45 17.70
C PRO A 32 -7.50 11.04 17.34
N THR A 33 -6.77 10.39 18.25
CA THR A 33 -6.26 9.02 18.07
C THR A 33 -7.34 8.02 17.64
N LYS A 34 -8.56 8.17 18.18
CA LYS A 34 -9.71 7.34 17.81
C LYS A 34 -10.08 7.48 16.33
N LYS A 35 -10.06 8.70 15.79
CA LYS A 35 -10.37 8.97 14.38
C LYS A 35 -9.29 8.37 13.47
N TRP A 36 -8.02 8.53 13.81
CA TRP A 36 -6.92 7.88 13.10
C TRP A 36 -7.05 6.36 13.13
N ALA A 37 -7.33 5.75 14.28
CA ALA A 37 -7.50 4.31 14.38
C ALA A 37 -8.61 3.78 13.45
N GLN A 38 -9.75 4.48 13.38
CA GLN A 38 -10.86 4.14 12.49
C GLN A 38 -10.48 4.24 11.00
N ASP A 39 -9.83 5.34 10.60
CA ASP A 39 -9.49 5.60 9.20
C ASP A 39 -8.26 4.80 8.72
N SER A 40 -7.31 4.51 9.61
CA SER A 40 -6.02 3.89 9.27
C SER A 40 -6.17 2.50 8.62
N ALA A 41 -7.18 1.73 9.02
CA ALA A 41 -7.49 0.44 8.40
C ALA A 41 -7.93 0.61 6.94
N PHE A 42 -8.79 1.61 6.68
CA PHE A 42 -9.23 1.94 5.32
C PHE A 42 -8.05 2.46 4.48
N ILE A 43 -7.25 3.37 5.02
CA ILE A 43 -6.09 3.97 4.35
C ILE A 43 -5.08 2.88 3.99
N ARG A 44 -4.74 2.00 4.93
CA ARG A 44 -3.83 0.87 4.68
C ARG A 44 -4.29 0.05 3.48
N ARG A 45 -5.56 -0.37 3.47
CA ARG A 45 -6.13 -1.24 2.44
C ARG A 45 -6.29 -0.56 1.07
N ASN A 46 -6.74 0.70 1.06
CA ASN A 46 -7.22 1.35 -0.16
C ASN A 46 -6.27 2.42 -0.72
N VAL A 47 -5.33 2.91 0.08
CA VAL A 47 -4.34 3.91 -0.33
C VAL A 47 -2.97 3.24 -0.38
N VAL A 48 -2.53 2.60 0.70
CA VAL A 48 -1.16 2.07 0.78
C VAL A 48 -0.99 0.76 0.01
N LEU A 49 -1.93 -0.19 0.13
CA LEU A 49 -1.81 -1.52 -0.49
C LEU A 49 -2.50 -1.64 -1.85
N TRP A 50 -3.36 -0.68 -2.22
CA TRP A 50 -4.04 -0.71 -3.52
C TRP A 50 -3.08 -0.61 -4.71
N PRO A 51 -2.07 0.29 -4.73
CA PRO A 51 -1.10 0.37 -5.81
C PRO A 51 -0.29 -0.91 -6.00
N ALA A 52 0.13 -1.56 -4.91
CA ALA A 52 0.84 -2.84 -4.98
C ALA A 52 -0.01 -3.91 -5.68
N ALA A 53 -1.30 -4.00 -5.36
CA ALA A 53 -2.20 -4.90 -6.06
C ALA A 53 -2.43 -4.50 -7.52
N TRP A 54 -2.46 -3.21 -7.84
CA TRP A 54 -2.57 -2.72 -9.22
C TRP A 54 -1.38 -3.17 -10.08
N LEU A 55 -0.16 -3.02 -9.56
CA LEU A 55 1.08 -3.46 -10.22
C LEU A 55 1.12 -4.98 -10.38
N ASN A 56 0.83 -5.70 -9.28
CA ASN A 56 0.84 -7.17 -9.27
C ASN A 56 -0.18 -7.78 -10.26
N ASN A 57 -1.36 -7.18 -10.39
CA ASN A 57 -2.36 -7.62 -11.37
C ASN A 57 -1.89 -7.46 -12.83
N ARG A 58 -0.91 -6.60 -13.08
CA ARG A 58 -0.27 -6.41 -14.38
C ARG A 58 1.04 -7.20 -14.54
N GLY A 59 1.36 -8.06 -13.57
CA GLY A 59 2.56 -8.91 -13.61
C GLY A 59 3.88 -8.15 -13.46
N VAL A 60 3.84 -6.92 -12.93
CA VAL A 60 5.02 -6.08 -12.73
C VAL A 60 5.19 -5.72 -11.26
N THR A 61 6.43 -5.45 -10.88
CA THR A 61 6.80 -5.02 -9.52
C THR A 61 7.80 -3.88 -9.57
N LEU A 62 7.79 -3.05 -8.52
CA LEU A 62 8.67 -1.88 -8.41
C LEU A 62 9.62 -2.04 -7.22
N PRO A 63 10.81 -1.43 -7.27
CA PRO A 63 11.66 -1.31 -6.10
C PRO A 63 10.91 -0.65 -4.94
N PRO A 64 11.05 -1.14 -3.70
CA PRO A 64 10.44 -0.56 -2.51
C PRO A 64 10.59 0.96 -2.38
N ALA A 65 11.79 1.48 -2.65
CA ALA A 65 12.07 2.92 -2.58
C ALA A 65 11.26 3.70 -3.62
N ARG A 66 11.17 3.19 -4.85
CA ARG A 66 10.41 3.81 -5.93
C ARG A 66 8.91 3.75 -5.67
N TYR A 67 8.43 2.64 -5.12
CA TYR A 67 7.04 2.51 -4.68
C TYR A 67 6.67 3.59 -3.65
N LYS A 68 7.53 3.79 -2.65
CA LYS A 68 7.36 4.87 -1.66
C LYS A 68 7.37 6.24 -2.30
N GLU A 69 8.33 6.51 -3.17
CA GLU A 69 8.49 7.79 -3.86
C GLU A 69 7.23 8.16 -4.64
N ILE A 70 6.65 7.23 -5.40
CA ILE A 70 5.41 7.45 -6.16
C ILE A 70 4.28 7.84 -5.22
N ILE A 71 4.05 7.07 -4.15
CA ILE A 71 2.95 7.33 -3.23
C ILE A 71 3.16 8.66 -2.50
N LEU A 72 4.36 8.94 -2.01
CA LEU A 72 4.68 10.21 -1.33
C LEU A 72 4.56 11.41 -2.28
N GLY A 73 4.92 11.25 -3.56
CA GLY A 73 4.71 12.26 -4.59
C GLY A 73 3.25 12.63 -4.73
N VAL A 74 2.37 11.64 -4.86
CA VAL A 74 0.91 11.86 -4.93
C VAL A 74 0.39 12.51 -3.64
N LEU A 75 0.83 12.06 -2.46
CA LEU A 75 0.41 12.66 -1.19
C LEU A 75 0.84 14.13 -1.10
N ASN A 76 2.06 14.47 -1.55
CA ASN A 76 2.53 15.85 -1.58
C ASN A 76 1.72 16.72 -2.55
N GLU A 77 1.41 16.22 -3.75
CA GLU A 77 0.53 16.93 -4.70
C GLU A 77 -0.86 17.17 -4.09
N VAL A 78 -1.43 16.17 -3.42
CA VAL A 78 -2.71 16.31 -2.71
C VAL A 78 -2.60 17.32 -1.56
N LYS A 79 -1.48 17.37 -0.85
CA LYS A 79 -1.26 18.36 0.22
C LYS A 79 -1.17 19.78 -0.33
N VAL A 80 -0.51 19.98 -1.47
CA VAL A 80 -0.30 21.31 -2.08
C VAL A 80 -1.56 21.82 -2.79
N HIS A 81 -2.24 20.95 -3.53
CA HIS A 81 -3.35 21.36 -4.41
C HIS A 81 -4.74 20.93 -3.90
N GLY A 82 -4.80 20.04 -2.90
CA GLY A 82 -6.06 19.55 -2.37
C GLY A 82 -6.77 20.59 -1.51
N LYS A 83 -8.08 20.71 -1.69
CA LYS A 83 -8.96 21.52 -0.82
C LYS A 83 -9.26 20.79 0.48
N THR A 84 -8.23 20.50 1.27
CA THR A 84 -8.28 19.65 2.47
C THR A 84 -9.36 20.08 3.47
N ALA A 85 -9.63 21.39 3.59
CA ALA A 85 -10.64 21.95 4.49
C ALA A 85 -12.10 21.66 4.09
N VAL A 86 -12.38 21.35 2.82
CA VAL A 86 -13.76 21.18 2.30
C VAL A 86 -14.18 19.70 2.22
N VAL A 87 -13.21 18.78 2.32
CA VAL A 87 -13.46 17.36 2.12
C VAL A 87 -14.12 16.73 3.35
N LYS A 88 -15.38 16.32 3.22
CA LYS A 88 -16.16 15.66 4.27
C LYS A 88 -15.60 14.29 4.69
N TYR A 89 -15.13 13.50 3.73
CA TYR A 89 -14.56 12.17 3.99
C TYR A 89 -13.17 12.04 3.39
N TRP A 90 -12.17 12.34 4.23
CA TRP A 90 -10.77 12.43 3.84
C TRP A 90 -10.15 11.13 3.30
N PRO A 91 -10.34 9.94 3.94
CA PRO A 91 -9.79 8.69 3.40
C PRO A 91 -10.28 8.35 1.99
N GLY A 92 -11.56 8.62 1.71
CA GLY A 92 -12.16 8.38 0.40
C GLY A 92 -11.56 9.29 -0.67
N TYR A 93 -11.30 10.55 -0.33
CA TYR A 93 -10.65 11.50 -1.22
C TYR A 93 -9.20 11.08 -1.54
N LEU A 94 -8.41 10.71 -0.52
CA LEU A 94 -7.05 10.21 -0.73
C LEU A 94 -7.02 8.99 -1.66
N LYS A 95 -7.93 8.04 -1.45
CA LYS A 95 -8.09 6.90 -2.35
C LYS A 95 -8.38 7.36 -3.78
N HIS A 96 -9.31 8.28 -3.95
CA HIS A 96 -9.69 8.77 -5.28
C HIS A 96 -8.52 9.44 -6.01
N CYS A 97 -7.79 10.35 -5.34
CA CYS A 97 -6.62 11.01 -5.92
C CYS A 97 -5.56 10.00 -6.38
N LEU A 98 -5.28 8.99 -5.55
CA LEU A 98 -4.32 7.95 -5.89
C LEU A 98 -4.78 7.09 -7.08
N GLN A 99 -6.07 6.75 -7.13
CA GLN A 99 -6.63 5.98 -8.25
C GLN A 99 -6.62 6.77 -9.55
N GLU A 100 -6.97 8.05 -9.51
CA GLU A 100 -6.94 8.92 -10.68
C GLU A 100 -5.50 9.14 -11.15
N HIS A 101 -4.54 9.30 -10.22
CA HIS A 101 -3.13 9.37 -10.57
C HIS A 101 -2.65 8.12 -11.31
N PHE A 102 -2.98 6.93 -10.80
CA PHE A 102 -2.63 5.66 -11.45
C PHE A 102 -3.38 5.42 -12.76
N LYS A 103 -4.54 6.06 -12.97
CA LYS A 103 -5.23 6.03 -14.26
C LYS A 103 -4.48 6.83 -15.33
N HIS A 104 -3.86 7.95 -14.97
CA HIS A 104 -3.12 8.80 -15.91
C HIS A 104 -1.64 8.41 -16.05
N GLN A 105 -0.98 8.05 -14.95
CA GLN A 105 0.46 7.76 -14.89
C GLN A 105 0.79 6.28 -14.77
N GLY A 106 -0.22 5.41 -14.58
CA GLY A 106 -0.02 3.98 -14.35
C GLY A 106 0.72 3.29 -15.48
N GLU A 107 0.45 3.65 -16.73
CA GLU A 107 1.12 3.06 -17.88
C GLU A 107 2.62 3.38 -17.88
N ARG A 108 2.99 4.59 -17.46
CA ARG A 108 4.40 4.97 -17.28
C ARG A 108 5.08 4.10 -16.22
N TYR A 109 4.41 3.83 -15.10
CA TYR A 109 4.92 2.96 -14.05
C TYR A 109 5.03 1.50 -14.49
N TYR A 110 4.11 1.04 -15.32
CA TYR A 110 4.16 -0.29 -15.91
C TYR A 110 5.39 -0.45 -16.81
N GLU A 111 5.62 0.48 -17.75
CA GLU A 111 6.79 0.45 -18.63
C GLU A 111 8.11 0.59 -17.85
N GLU A 112 8.15 1.46 -16.82
CA GLU A 112 9.30 1.58 -15.91
C GLU A 112 9.62 0.25 -15.22
N ALA A 113 8.61 -0.42 -14.67
CA ALA A 113 8.76 -1.70 -13.97
C ALA A 113 9.18 -2.83 -14.92
N LYS A 114 8.63 -2.85 -16.15
CA LYS A 114 8.97 -3.82 -17.19
C LYS A 114 10.42 -3.67 -17.65
N ALA A 115 10.88 -2.45 -17.89
CA ALA A 115 12.27 -2.16 -18.25
C ALA A 115 13.23 -2.59 -17.13
N LEU A 116 12.85 -2.37 -15.87
CA LEU A 116 13.66 -2.78 -14.73
C LEU A 116 13.79 -4.31 -14.65
N ARG A 117 12.69 -5.04 -14.87
CA ARG A 117 12.74 -6.51 -14.89
C ARG A 117 13.70 -7.04 -15.94
N ALA A 118 13.64 -6.52 -17.17
CA ALA A 118 14.55 -6.92 -18.24
C ALA A 118 16.03 -6.63 -17.88
N SER A 119 16.30 -5.49 -17.24
CA SER A 119 17.64 -5.14 -16.75
C SER A 119 18.12 -6.09 -15.66
N ILE A 120 17.25 -6.48 -14.71
CA ILE A 120 17.60 -7.42 -13.64
C ILE A 120 17.88 -8.81 -14.22
N GLU A 121 17.03 -9.30 -15.12
CA GLU A 121 17.22 -10.60 -15.78
C GLU A 121 18.55 -10.65 -16.53
N THR A 122 18.89 -9.60 -17.27
CA THR A 122 20.19 -9.47 -17.96
C THR A 122 21.35 -9.49 -16.96
N ALA A 123 21.25 -8.73 -15.86
CA ALA A 123 22.29 -8.69 -14.84
C ALA A 123 22.47 -10.04 -14.11
N LEU A 124 21.37 -10.75 -13.84
CA LEU A 124 21.39 -12.07 -13.20
C LEU A 124 22.04 -13.12 -14.11
N GLN A 125 21.74 -13.05 -15.41
CA GLN A 125 22.32 -13.92 -16.42
C GLN A 125 23.83 -13.72 -16.56
N MET A 126 24.32 -12.48 -16.37
CA MET A 126 25.76 -12.19 -16.30
C MET A 126 26.41 -12.57 -14.97
N ALA A 127 25.69 -12.50 -13.85
CA ALA A 127 26.25 -12.68 -12.51
C ALA A 127 26.32 -14.13 -12.02
N GLY A 128 25.60 -15.06 -12.68
CA GLY A 128 25.46 -16.43 -12.20
C GLY A 128 24.51 -16.52 -10.99
N SER A 129 23.64 -17.53 -11.01
CA SER A 129 22.49 -17.75 -10.11
C SER A 129 22.58 -17.08 -8.73
N ALA A 130 21.88 -15.95 -8.55
CA ALA A 130 21.56 -15.42 -7.24
C ALA A 130 20.19 -15.97 -6.80
N THR A 131 20.11 -16.46 -5.57
CA THR A 131 18.88 -16.97 -4.98
C THR A 131 17.76 -15.92 -5.02
N ALA A 132 16.61 -16.29 -5.59
CA ALA A 132 15.47 -15.40 -5.75
C ALA A 132 14.91 -15.01 -4.37
N LYS A 133 15.12 -13.75 -3.97
CA LYS A 133 14.48 -13.18 -2.78
C LYS A 133 13.02 -12.85 -3.07
N VAL A 134 12.16 -13.04 -2.06
CA VAL A 134 10.73 -12.73 -2.14
C VAL A 134 10.52 -11.23 -2.37
N ASP A 135 9.69 -10.89 -3.37
CA ASP A 135 9.39 -9.51 -3.75
C ASP A 135 8.43 -8.83 -2.74
N PRO A 136 8.83 -7.71 -2.11
CA PRO A 136 7.99 -7.00 -1.16
C PRO A 136 6.65 -6.50 -1.71
N ILE A 137 6.58 -6.16 -3.01
CA ILE A 137 5.34 -5.68 -3.64
C ILE A 137 4.33 -6.83 -3.75
N THR A 138 4.79 -8.04 -4.09
CA THR A 138 3.95 -9.25 -4.14
C THR A 138 3.36 -9.55 -2.78
N VAL A 139 4.18 -9.46 -1.71
CA VAL A 139 3.71 -9.65 -0.33
C VAL A 139 2.67 -8.59 0.06
N MET A 140 2.85 -7.33 -0.34
CA MET A 140 1.86 -6.27 -0.09
C MET A 140 0.55 -6.48 -0.87
N ALA A 141 0.63 -6.97 -2.11
CA ALA A 141 -0.55 -7.31 -2.89
C ALA A 141 -1.32 -8.47 -2.26
N GLU A 142 -0.62 -9.48 -1.75
CA GLU A 142 -1.18 -10.59 -0.95
C GLU A 142 -1.88 -10.09 0.31
N ALA A 143 -1.21 -9.26 1.09
CA ALA A 143 -1.79 -8.65 2.29
C ALA A 143 -3.10 -7.91 1.98
N ARG A 144 -3.20 -7.22 0.83
CA ARG A 144 -4.46 -6.61 0.40
C ARG A 144 -5.55 -7.65 0.19
N ARG A 145 -5.26 -8.72 -0.56
CA ARG A 145 -6.23 -9.79 -0.84
C ARG A 145 -6.79 -10.40 0.44
N ASP A 146 -5.92 -10.66 1.42
CA ASP A 146 -6.33 -11.23 2.70
C ASP A 146 -7.21 -10.27 3.50
N LEU A 147 -6.90 -8.97 3.50
CA LEU A 147 -7.75 -7.95 4.11
C LEU A 147 -9.12 -7.82 3.41
N LEU A 148 -9.20 -8.02 2.09
CA LEU A 148 -10.48 -8.07 1.38
C LEU A 148 -11.31 -9.27 1.84
N LYS A 149 -10.69 -10.45 1.90
CA LYS A 149 -11.34 -11.71 2.32
C LYS A 149 -11.81 -11.66 3.77
N ALA A 150 -10.98 -11.13 4.68
CA ALA A 150 -11.33 -10.97 6.09
C ALA A 150 -12.55 -10.05 6.28
N ALA A 151 -12.64 -8.97 5.51
CA ALA A 151 -13.80 -8.07 5.54
C ALA A 151 -15.08 -8.65 4.92
N ALA A 152 -14.95 -9.64 4.03
CA ALA A 152 -16.08 -10.31 3.38
C ALA A 152 -16.67 -11.47 4.19
N ARG A 153 -16.00 -11.91 5.27
CA ARG A 153 -16.52 -12.96 6.15
C ARG A 153 -17.68 -12.40 6.99
N PRO A 154 -18.92 -12.94 6.88
CA PRO A 154 -20.01 -12.52 7.75
C PRO A 154 -19.69 -12.89 9.19
N SER A 155 -19.89 -11.95 10.10
CA SER A 155 -19.77 -12.16 11.54
C SER A 155 -20.79 -13.21 11.99
N SER A 156 -20.37 -14.45 12.23
CA SER A 156 -21.19 -15.47 12.90
C SER A 156 -21.33 -15.20 14.40
N ARG A 157 -21.69 -13.97 14.77
CA ARG A 157 -21.91 -13.56 16.16
C ARG A 157 -23.41 -13.41 16.39
N GLY A 158 -24.05 -14.51 16.77
CA GLY A 158 -25.48 -14.51 17.10
C GLY A 158 -26.16 -15.88 17.10
N LYS A 159 -25.71 -16.82 17.94
CA LYS A 159 -26.66 -17.81 18.50
C LYS A 159 -26.91 -17.42 19.95
N LYS A 160 -27.99 -16.65 20.15
CA LYS A 160 -28.63 -16.46 21.45
C LYS A 160 -28.95 -17.84 22.01
N ASN A 161 -28.36 -18.20 23.14
CA ASN A 161 -28.88 -19.29 23.96
C ASN A 161 -30.04 -18.71 24.77
N SER A 162 -31.21 -18.61 24.15
CA SER A 162 -32.47 -18.39 24.85
C SER A 162 -32.96 -19.77 25.28
N GLN A 163 -32.65 -20.19 26.50
CA GLN A 163 -33.43 -21.25 27.15
C GLN A 163 -34.76 -20.62 27.59
N PRO A 164 -35.91 -21.21 27.21
CA PRO A 164 -37.19 -20.81 27.76
C PRO A 164 -37.32 -21.36 29.18
N GLU A 165 -37.76 -20.50 30.11
CA GLU A 165 -38.43 -20.96 31.32
C GLU A 165 -39.75 -21.64 30.94
N LEU A 166 -40.23 -22.51 31.85
CA LEU A 166 -41.46 -23.32 31.88
C LEU A 166 -41.19 -24.83 31.66
N PHE A 167 -40.97 -25.58 32.74
CA PHE A 167 -42.00 -26.25 33.55
C PHE A 167 -41.37 -26.85 34.81
#